data_AF-A0A7S1WQN3-F1
#
_entry.id   AF-A0A7S1WQN3-F1
#
_cell.length_a   1.000
_cell.length_b   1.000
_cell.length_c   1.000
_cell.angle_alpha   90.00
_cell.angle_beta   90.00
_cell.angle_gamma   90.00
#
_symmetry.space_group_name_H-M   'P 1'
#
loop_
_entity.id
_entity.type
_entity.pdbx_description
1 polymer ?
#
loop_
_entity_poly.entity_id
_entity_poly.type
_entity_poly.pdbx_seq_one_letter_code
_entity_poly.pdbx_strand_id
1 'polypeptide(L)'
;APGRGAGVAAEPAPGSAAPGHGILLFYQYSDVAEVSDAVAKLRQVCEDLGLSGRVRISCEGFNGNLSGTWDACEAFPAAARRGLRELEACDFKLAPCSAAQTFRGLKVW
;
A
#
# COMPACT_ATOMS: atom_id res chain seq x y z
N ALA A 1 16.24 -16.48 -26.59
CA ALA A 1 16.49 -15.99 -25.23
C ALA A 1 15.17 -16.06 -24.45
N PRO A 2 15.02 -16.91 -23.42
CA PRO A 2 13.80 -16.92 -22.65
C PRO A 2 13.84 -15.78 -21.62
N GLY A 3 12.75 -15.02 -21.56
CA GLY A 3 12.58 -13.87 -20.68
C GLY A 3 12.59 -14.28 -19.21
N ARG A 4 13.17 -13.42 -18.36
CA ARG A 4 13.09 -13.53 -16.90
C ARG A 4 11.64 -13.28 -16.49
N GLY A 5 10.90 -14.35 -16.21
CA GLY A 5 9.69 -14.26 -15.40
C GLY A 5 10.10 -13.71 -14.03
N ALA A 6 9.52 -12.58 -13.62
CA ALA A 6 9.58 -12.15 -12.24
C ALA A 6 8.87 -13.23 -11.42
N GLY A 7 9.66 -14.05 -10.72
CA GLY A 7 9.15 -15.08 -9.83
C GLY A 7 8.27 -14.42 -8.76
N VAL A 8 7.01 -14.83 -8.69
CA VAL A 8 6.16 -14.56 -7.53
C VAL A 8 6.86 -15.21 -6.34
N ALA A 9 7.25 -14.40 -5.36
CA ALA A 9 7.88 -14.91 -4.14
C ALA A 9 6.89 -15.87 -3.47
N ALA A 10 7.36 -17.06 -3.12
CA ALA A 10 6.56 -18.04 -2.42
C ALA A 10 6.11 -17.48 -1.06
N GLU A 11 4.86 -17.76 -0.68
CA GLU A 11 4.32 -17.45 0.64
C GLU A 11 5.21 -18.08 1.74
N PRO A 12 5.52 -17.33 2.82
CA PRO A 12 6.29 -17.89 3.92
C PRO A 12 5.50 -18.99 4.65
N ALA A 13 6.19 -20.05 5.05
CA ALA A 13 5.59 -21.14 5.82
C ALA A 13 5.13 -20.66 7.21
N PRO A 14 4.03 -21.22 7.77
CA PRO A 14 3.55 -20.84 9.09
C PRO A 14 4.60 -21.14 10.16
N GLY A 15 5.05 -20.09 10.86
CA GLY A 15 6.08 -20.15 11.91
C GLY A 15 7.37 -19.37 11.62
N SER A 16 7.54 -18.78 10.44
CA SER A 16 8.69 -17.87 10.20
C SER A 16 8.46 -16.52 10.87
N ALA A 17 9.55 -15.87 11.30
CA ALA A 17 9.53 -14.45 11.66
C ALA A 17 8.89 -13.63 10.51
N ALA A 18 8.18 -12.56 10.87
CA ALA A 18 7.60 -11.66 9.89
C ALA A 18 8.69 -11.21 8.88
N PRO A 19 8.36 -11.09 7.59
CA PRO A 19 9.28 -10.53 6.61
C PRO A 19 9.80 -9.16 7.06
N GLY A 20 11.02 -8.78 6.67
CA GLY A 20 11.54 -7.46 7.05
C GLY A 20 10.78 -6.31 6.37
N HIS A 21 10.34 -6.50 5.13
CA HIS A 21 9.68 -5.48 4.30
C HIS A 21 8.53 -6.08 3.49
N GLY A 22 7.61 -5.22 3.06
CA GLY A 22 6.46 -5.60 2.25
C GLY A 22 6.18 -4.64 1.11
N ILE A 23 5.43 -5.15 0.13
CA ILE A 23 4.74 -4.35 -0.90
C ILE A 23 3.24 -4.52 -0.66
N LEU A 24 2.54 -3.40 -0.54
CA LEU A 24 1.10 -3.32 -0.36
C LEU A 24 0.44 -2.76 -1.63
N LEU A 25 -0.48 -3.51 -2.20
CA LEU A 25 -1.25 -3.13 -3.39
C LEU A 25 -2.73 -3.04 -3.05
N PHE A 26 -3.41 -2.03 -3.58
CA PHE A 26 -4.86 -1.91 -3.41
C PHE A 26 -5.51 -1.08 -4.52
N TYR A 27 -6.79 -1.36 -4.75
CA TYR A 27 -7.69 -0.51 -5.53
C TYR A 27 -9.08 -0.54 -4.90
N GLN A 28 -9.80 0.56 -5.01
CA GLN A 28 -11.18 0.67 -4.53
C GLN A 28 -11.94 1.60 -5.47
N TYR A 29 -13.06 1.11 -6.00
CA TYR A 29 -14.03 1.96 -6.68
C TYR A 29 -15.02 2.49 -5.63
N SER A 30 -15.08 3.80 -5.49
CA SER A 30 -15.91 4.46 -4.48
C SER A 30 -16.07 5.92 -4.84
N ASP A 31 -17.24 6.49 -4.55
CA ASP A 31 -17.44 7.93 -4.72
C ASP A 31 -16.61 8.71 -3.68
N VAL A 32 -15.67 9.53 -4.17
CA VAL A 32 -14.83 10.40 -3.34
C VAL A 32 -15.26 11.85 -3.56
N ALA A 33 -15.99 12.43 -2.61
CA ALA A 33 -16.51 13.79 -2.72
C ALA A 33 -15.39 14.84 -2.67
N GLU A 34 -14.48 14.73 -1.69
CA GLU A 34 -13.42 15.70 -1.44
C GLU A 34 -12.04 15.11 -1.74
N VAL A 35 -11.70 14.98 -3.03
CA VAL A 35 -10.44 14.34 -3.48
C VAL A 35 -9.21 14.98 -2.85
N SER A 36 -9.16 16.32 -2.76
CA SER A 36 -8.02 17.03 -2.17
C SER A 36 -7.80 16.71 -0.69
N ASP A 37 -8.89 16.57 0.07
CA ASP A 37 -8.84 16.16 1.48
C ASP A 37 -8.42 14.69 1.61
N ALA A 38 -8.92 13.81 0.74
CA ALA A 38 -8.49 12.42 0.69
C ALA A 38 -6.99 12.28 0.38
N VAL A 39 -6.47 13.08 -0.55
CA VAL A 39 -5.03 13.17 -0.86
C VAL A 39 -4.24 13.61 0.36
N ALA A 40 -4.66 14.66 1.06
CA ALA A 40 -3.98 15.15 2.25
C ALA A 40 -3.94 14.11 3.37
N LYS A 41 -5.09 13.50 3.69
CA LYS A 41 -5.23 12.47 4.73
C LYS A 41 -4.39 11.25 4.42
N LEU A 42 -4.48 10.71 3.20
CA LEU A 42 -3.77 9.49 2.86
C LEU A 42 -2.26 9.72 2.74
N ARG A 43 -1.83 10.92 2.31
CA ARG A 43 -0.43 11.34 2.38
C ARG A 43 0.08 11.33 3.82
N GLN A 44 -0.64 11.95 4.74
CA GLN A 44 -0.25 11.97 6.15
C GLN A 44 -0.11 10.56 6.72
N VAL A 45 -1.08 9.68 6.44
CA VAL A 45 -1.02 8.26 6.87
C VAL A 45 0.24 7.56 6.33
N CYS A 46 0.59 7.79 5.05
CA CYS A 46 1.79 7.20 4.47
C CYS A 46 3.07 7.75 5.11
N GLU A 47 3.13 9.07 5.37
CA GLU A 47 4.28 9.74 5.98
C GLU A 47 4.49 9.28 7.44
N ASP A 48 3.41 9.20 8.23
CA ASP A 48 3.45 8.77 9.63
C ASP A 48 3.94 7.32 9.78
N LEU A 49 3.58 6.46 8.82
CA LEU A 49 4.01 5.06 8.78
C LEU A 49 5.38 4.86 8.10
N GLY A 50 5.98 5.92 7.53
CA GLY A 50 7.24 5.82 6.80
C GLY A 50 7.14 5.02 5.49
N LEU A 51 5.97 5.02 4.85
CA LEU A 51 5.72 4.30 3.60
C LEU A 51 6.21 5.10 2.38
N SER A 52 6.76 4.38 1.41
CA SER A 52 7.10 4.91 0.09
C SER A 52 6.22 4.28 -0.98
N GLY A 53 6.03 4.96 -2.10
CA GLY A 53 5.22 4.46 -3.21
C GLY A 53 4.36 5.54 -3.86
N ARG A 54 3.26 5.09 -4.47
CA ARG A 54 2.34 5.94 -5.22
C ARG A 54 0.90 5.60 -4.90
N VAL A 55 0.08 6.62 -4.64
CA VAL A 55 -1.37 6.48 -4.56
C VAL A 55 -2.03 7.51 -5.46
N ARG A 56 -2.95 7.04 -6.29
CA ARG A 56 -3.80 7.82 -7.19
C ARG A 56 -5.19 7.87 -6.60
N ILE A 57 -5.75 9.06 -6.51
CA ILE A 57 -7.08 9.32 -5.98
C ILE A 57 -7.85 10.14 -7.01
N SER A 58 -9.06 9.71 -7.33
CA SER A 58 -10.00 10.46 -8.17
C SER A 58 -11.38 10.44 -7.52
N CYS A 59 -12.33 11.15 -8.11
CA CYS A 59 -13.73 11.06 -7.69
C CYS A 59 -14.31 9.63 -7.78
N GLU A 60 -13.70 8.75 -8.58
CA GLU A 60 -14.13 7.37 -8.78
C GLU A 60 -13.45 6.36 -7.84
N GLY A 61 -12.46 6.81 -7.05
CA GLY A 61 -11.85 6.00 -6.00
C GLY A 61 -10.33 6.07 -5.94
N PHE A 62 -9.71 4.93 -5.58
CA PHE A 62 -8.31 4.84 -5.14
C PHE A 62 -7.56 3.74 -5.89
N ASN A 63 -6.28 3.99 -6.19
CA ASN A 63 -5.33 2.99 -6.66
C ASN A 63 -3.95 3.22 -6.05
N GLY A 64 -3.45 2.25 -5.28
CA GLY A 64 -2.22 2.40 -4.52
C GLY A 64 -1.23 1.25 -4.69
N ASN A 65 0.05 1.62 -4.71
CA ASN A 65 1.18 0.73 -4.50
C ASN A 65 2.11 1.38 -3.47
N LEU A 66 2.28 0.73 -2.32
CA LEU A 66 3.11 1.19 -1.21
C LEU A 66 4.11 0.11 -0.85
N SER A 67 5.20 0.50 -0.20
CA SER A 67 6.19 -0.41 0.36
C SER A 67 6.86 0.21 1.57
N GLY A 68 7.29 -0.61 2.51
CA GLY A 68 7.98 -0.20 3.72
C GLY A 68 8.36 -1.41 4.56
N THR A 69 8.56 -1.21 5.86
CA THR A 69 8.65 -2.33 6.80
C THR A 69 7.36 -3.13 6.78
N TRP A 70 7.43 -4.42 7.10
CA TRP A 70 6.25 -5.28 7.12
C TRP A 70 5.16 -4.73 8.04
N ASP A 71 5.53 -4.36 9.27
CA ASP A 71 4.62 -3.79 10.27
C ASP A 71 3.95 -2.48 9.78
N ALA A 72 4.67 -1.62 9.06
CA ALA A 72 4.10 -0.39 8.49
C ALA A 72 3.06 -0.71 7.41
N CYS A 73 3.33 -1.70 6.56
CA CYS A 73 2.38 -2.16 5.56
C CYS A 73 1.14 -2.84 6.20
N GLU A 74 1.32 -3.61 7.27
CA GLU A 74 0.21 -4.23 8.03
C GLU A 74 -0.64 -3.19 8.78
N ALA A 75 -0.04 -2.11 9.27
CA ALA A 75 -0.75 -1.04 9.97
C ALA A 75 -1.57 -0.14 9.02
N PHE A 76 -1.15 -0.03 7.75
CA PHE A 76 -1.75 0.91 6.79
C PHE A 76 -3.27 0.75 6.60
N PRO A 77 -3.85 -0.45 6.37
CA PRO A 77 -5.29 -0.59 6.18
C PRO A 77 -6.12 -0.01 7.32
N ALA A 78 -5.71 -0.25 8.56
CA ALA A 78 -6.42 0.25 9.73
C ALA A 78 -6.29 1.77 9.86
N ALA A 79 -5.11 2.34 9.61
CA ALA A 79 -4.88 3.78 9.64
C ALA A 79 -5.66 4.50 8.52
N ALA A 80 -5.64 3.97 7.30
CA ALA A 80 -6.35 4.51 6.15
C ALA A 80 -7.86 4.53 6.38
N ARG A 81 -8.45 3.42 6.85
CA ARG A 81 -9.91 3.31 7.12
C ARG A 81 -10.40 4.25 8.23
N ARG A 82 -9.54 4.63 9.18
CA ARG A 82 -9.90 5.63 10.21
C ARG A 82 -10.12 7.02 9.61
N GLY A 83 -9.36 7.38 8.58
CA GLY A 83 -9.44 8.69 7.93
C GLY A 83 -10.38 8.76 6.72
N LEU A 84 -10.61 7.62 6.06
CA LEU A 84 -11.32 7.50 4.78
C LEU A 84 -12.22 6.27 4.79
N ARG A 85 -13.52 6.51 4.99
CA ARG A 85 -14.54 5.44 5.03
C ARG A 85 -14.75 4.79 3.66
N GLU A 86 -14.36 5.48 2.60
CA GLU A 86 -14.35 4.99 1.23
C GLU A 86 -13.47 3.74 1.06
N LEU A 87 -12.48 3.53 1.94
CA LEU A 87 -11.57 2.38 1.93
C LEU A 87 -12.01 1.20 2.83
N GLU A 88 -13.20 1.25 3.45
CA GLU A 88 -13.70 0.20 4.35
C GLU A 88 -13.76 -1.17 3.67
N ALA A 89 -14.29 -1.22 2.44
CA ALA A 89 -14.42 -2.45 1.66
C ALA A 89 -13.15 -2.82 0.87
N CYS A 90 -12.09 -2.03 0.98
CA CYS A 90 -10.90 -2.20 0.14
C CYS A 90 -10.13 -3.46 0.52
N ASP A 91 -9.80 -4.27 -0.49
CA ASP A 91 -8.93 -5.44 -0.38
C ASP A 91 -7.46 -5.00 -0.53
N PHE A 92 -6.72 -5.07 0.59
CA PHE A 92 -5.32 -4.73 0.66
C PHE A 92 -4.47 -5.99 0.54
N LYS A 93 -3.67 -6.07 -0.52
CA LYS A 93 -2.83 -7.24 -0.81
C LYS A 93 -1.39 -6.96 -0.40
N LEU A 94 -0.94 -7.62 0.66
CA LEU A 94 0.42 -7.52 1.18
C LEU A 94 1.25 -8.72 0.72
N ALA A 95 2.44 -8.46 0.18
CA ALA A 95 3.40 -9.49 -0.20
C ALA A 95 4.82 -9.16 0.33
N PRO A 96 5.62 -10.16 0.71
CA PRO A 96 6.97 -9.93 1.23
C PRO A 96 7.91 -9.41 0.13
N CYS A 97 8.86 -8.56 0.53
CA CYS A 97 9.96 -8.14 -0.34
C CYS A 97 11.26 -7.95 0.45
N SER A 98 12.39 -7.86 -0.27
CA SER A 98 13.66 -7.40 0.32
C SER A 98 13.68 -5.88 0.42
N ALA A 99 14.51 -5.33 1.32
CA ALA A 99 14.71 -3.89 1.44
C ALA A 99 15.14 -3.21 0.12
N ALA A 100 15.88 -3.93 -0.74
CA ALA A 100 16.29 -3.40 -2.04
C ALA A 100 15.14 -3.26 -3.05
N GLN A 101 13.99 -3.91 -2.80
CA GLN A 101 12.82 -3.90 -3.68
C GLN A 101 11.77 -2.85 -3.26
N THR A 102 12.00 -2.09 -2.18
CA THR A 102 11.08 -1.03 -1.77
C THR A 102 11.08 0.12 -2.79
N PHE A 103 9.93 0.75 -2.95
CA PHE A 103 9.77 1.96 -3.74
C PHE A 103 10.56 3.11 -3.16
N ARG A 104 10.81 4.12 -4.00
CA ARG A 104 11.54 5.34 -3.61
C ARG A 104 10.61 6.53 -3.62
N GLY A 105 10.61 7.26 -2.51
CA GLY A 105 9.81 8.46 -2.32
C GLY A 105 8.32 8.17 -2.25
N LEU A 106 7.56 9.17 -1.84
CA LEU A 106 6.11 9.12 -1.73
C LEU A 106 5.48 10.10 -2.71
N LYS A 107 4.47 9.63 -3.46
CA LYS A 107 3.60 10.49 -4.28
C LYS A 107 2.15 10.12 -4.05
N VAL A 108 1.35 11.07 -3.57
CA VAL A 108 -0.11 10.92 -3.41
C VAL A 108 -0.76 12.08 -4.13
N TRP A 109 -1.63 11.78 -5.10
CA TRP A 109 -2.28 12.77 -5.96
C TRP A 109 -3.64 12.30 -6.48
#